data_AF-W2TX86-F1
#
_entry.id   AF-W2TX86-F1
#
_cell.length_a   1.000
_cell.length_b   1.000
_cell.length_c   1.000
_cell.angle_alpha   90.00
_cell.angle_beta   90.00
_cell.angle_gamma   90.00
#
_symmetry.space_group_name_H-M   'P 1'
#
loop_
_entity.id
_entity.type
_entity.pdbx_description
1 polymer ?
#
loop_
_entity_poly.entity_id
_entity_poly.type
_entity_poly.pdbx_seq_one_letter_code
_entity_poly.pdbx_strand_id
1 'polypeptide(L)'
;LPWIGLELSEKKKDELDNILEGATKYIEGRRKLHVKMLQVWSSSTPHEQEDYLDCLLAQVKSLRSNDWKEKQIPRHYVAFDAALQDALQHNLPGFSPPVHKDDSNYPLPMVVFRLFDYADCPEDGTVLPGAHSIERFLIEEELNWIVDFNAADRKIW
;
A
#
# COMPACT_ATOMS: atom_id res chain seq x y z
N LEU A 1 -2.11 -6.19 -2.26
CA LEU A 1 -3.54 -6.28 -1.87
C LEU A 1 -4.45 -5.35 -2.66
N PRO A 2 -4.17 -4.05 -2.88
CA PRO A 2 -5.03 -3.20 -3.72
C PRO A 2 -5.32 -3.75 -5.12
N TRP A 3 -4.36 -4.43 -5.76
CA TRP A 3 -4.57 -5.04 -7.08
C TRP A 3 -5.41 -6.33 -7.07
N ILE A 4 -5.17 -7.23 -6.12
CA ILE A 4 -5.68 -8.63 -6.15
C ILE A 4 -6.57 -9.02 -4.97
N GLY A 5 -6.78 -8.12 -4.01
CA GLY A 5 -7.44 -8.41 -2.74
C GLY A 5 -8.88 -8.88 -2.91
N LEU A 6 -9.63 -8.26 -3.83
CA LEU A 6 -11.00 -8.64 -4.15
C LEU A 6 -11.07 -10.11 -4.59
N GLU A 7 -10.31 -10.47 -5.63
CA GLU A 7 -10.25 -11.82 -6.20
C GLU A 7 -9.87 -12.88 -5.15
N LEU A 8 -8.86 -12.59 -4.32
CA LEU A 8 -8.43 -13.49 -3.25
C LEU A 8 -9.51 -13.63 -2.18
N SER A 9 -10.21 -12.55 -1.84
CA SER A 9 -11.27 -12.58 -0.84
C SER A 9 -12.50 -13.35 -1.30
N GLU A 10 -12.78 -13.37 -2.61
CA GLU A 10 -13.90 -14.12 -3.21
C GLU A 10 -13.58 -15.61 -3.33
N LYS A 11 -12.34 -15.97 -3.69
CA LYS A 11 -11.93 -17.37 -3.90
C LYS A 11 -11.45 -18.07 -2.62
N LYS A 12 -10.80 -17.34 -1.71
CA LYS A 12 -9.99 -17.86 -0.60
C LYS A 12 -10.07 -16.97 0.63
N LYS A 13 -11.30 -16.65 1.02
CA LYS A 13 -11.62 -15.73 2.13
C LYS A 13 -10.93 -16.10 3.44
N ASP A 14 -11.10 -17.33 3.89
CA ASP A 14 -10.62 -17.77 5.20
C ASP A 14 -9.10 -17.80 5.24
N GLU A 15 -8.44 -18.25 4.16
CA GLU A 15 -6.99 -18.22 4.05
C GLU A 15 -6.44 -16.79 4.03
N LEU A 16 -7.09 -15.87 3.30
CA LEU A 16 -6.72 -14.46 3.30
C LEU A 16 -6.90 -13.83 4.69
N ASP A 17 -8.03 -14.09 5.35
CA ASP A 17 -8.34 -13.56 6.68
C ASP A 17 -7.32 -14.06 7.72
N ASN A 18 -6.92 -15.34 7.67
CA ASN A 18 -5.86 -15.91 8.51
C ASN A 18 -4.50 -15.23 8.29
N ILE A 19 -4.12 -14.97 7.04
CA ILE A 19 -2.87 -14.27 6.71
C ILE A 19 -2.89 -12.85 7.26
N LEU A 20 -4.00 -12.12 7.08
CA LEU A 20 -4.15 -10.75 7.58
C LEU A 20 -4.14 -10.67 9.10
N GLU A 21 -4.72 -11.65 9.80
CA GLU A 21 -4.65 -11.74 11.26
C GLU A 21 -3.21 -11.95 11.72
N GLY A 22 -2.46 -12.88 11.09
CA GLY A 22 -1.05 -13.10 11.39
C GLY A 22 -0.19 -11.84 11.15
N ALA A 23 -0.39 -11.17 10.01
CA ALA A 23 0.29 -9.92 9.68
C ALA A 23 -0.04 -8.81 10.69
N THR A 24 -1.30 -8.69 11.10
CA THR A 24 -1.75 -7.70 12.10
C THR A 24 -1.04 -7.92 13.43
N LYS A 25 -1.05 -9.15 13.96
CA LYS A 25 -0.37 -9.49 15.21
C LYS A 25 1.13 -9.22 15.14
N TYR A 26 1.77 -9.55 14.02
CA TYR A 26 3.18 -9.26 13.82
C TYR A 26 3.46 -7.76 13.86
N ILE A 27 2.70 -6.95 13.11
CA ILE A 27 2.90 -5.49 13.03
C ILE A 27 2.67 -4.83 14.39
N GLU A 28 1.62 -5.22 15.12
CA GLU A 28 1.32 -4.72 16.46
C GLU A 28 2.42 -5.06 17.48
N GLY A 29 3.09 -6.21 17.31
CA GLY A 29 4.19 -6.66 18.17
C GLY A 29 5.57 -6.07 17.81
N ARG A 30 5.71 -5.28 16.74
CA ARG A 30 7.01 -4.72 16.32
C ARG A 30 7.51 -3.67 17.30
N ARG A 31 8.84 -3.64 17.50
CA ARG A 31 9.51 -2.52 18.17
C ARG A 31 9.58 -1.33 17.21
N LYS A 32 9.18 -0.14 17.70
CA LYS A 32 9.07 1.10 16.91
C LYS A 32 10.03 2.21 17.36
N LEU A 33 11.22 1.81 17.84
CA LEU A 33 12.23 2.74 18.36
C LEU A 33 12.74 3.72 17.30
N HIS A 34 12.76 3.30 16.03
CA HIS A 34 13.20 4.09 14.89
C HIS A 34 12.29 5.28 14.58
N VAL A 35 11.00 5.21 14.95
CA VAL A 35 10.00 6.22 14.55
C VAL A 35 10.44 7.61 14.97
N LYS A 36 10.77 7.82 16.25
CA LYS A 36 11.21 9.13 16.76
C LYS A 36 12.45 9.70 16.06
N MET A 37 13.31 8.83 15.54
CA MET A 37 14.52 9.23 14.81
C MET A 37 14.22 9.62 13.36
N LEU A 38 13.20 9.00 12.75
CA LEU A 38 12.87 9.17 11.33
C LEU A 38 11.75 10.17 11.07
N GLN A 39 10.95 10.51 12.09
CA GLN A 39 9.91 11.52 11.99
C GLN A 39 10.48 12.88 11.59
N VAL A 40 9.87 13.51 10.58
CA VAL A 40 10.23 14.88 10.18
C VAL A 40 9.76 15.89 11.23
N TRP A 41 8.68 15.60 11.96
CA TRP A 41 8.22 16.34 13.13
C TRP A 41 7.65 15.41 14.19
N SER A 42 7.81 15.81 15.46
CA SER A 42 7.37 15.02 16.61
C SER A 42 5.95 15.34 17.08
N SER A 43 5.33 16.40 16.55
CA SER A 43 3.94 16.74 16.85
C SER A 43 2.99 15.75 16.17
N SER A 44 1.96 15.29 16.88
CA SER A 44 0.87 14.51 16.28
C SER A 44 -0.19 15.38 15.59
N THR A 45 -0.10 16.70 15.73
CA THR A 45 -1.00 17.67 15.12
C THR A 45 -0.24 18.62 14.17
N PRO A 46 -0.82 18.97 13.00
CA PRO A 46 -2.10 18.49 12.47
C PRO A 46 -2.06 17.06 11.91
N HIS A 47 -0.88 16.57 11.54
CA HIS A 47 -0.71 15.23 10.96
C HIS A 47 0.40 14.45 11.67
N GLU A 48 0.05 13.27 12.17
CA GLU A 48 1.01 12.33 12.74
C GLU A 48 1.88 11.70 11.64
N GLN A 49 3.16 11.52 11.97
CA GLN A 49 4.15 10.83 11.13
C GLN A 49 4.24 9.37 11.58
N GLU A 50 3.46 8.50 10.91
CA GLU A 50 3.27 7.10 11.30
C GLU A 50 4.40 6.19 10.81
N ASP A 51 4.65 5.07 11.52
CA ASP A 51 5.44 3.96 10.98
C ASP A 51 4.78 3.45 9.69
N TYR A 52 5.58 3.25 8.65
CA TYR A 52 5.10 2.86 7.32
C TYR A 52 4.17 1.63 7.35
N LEU A 53 4.52 0.58 8.10
CA LEU A 53 3.71 -0.64 8.12
C LEU A 53 2.44 -0.50 8.96
N ASP A 54 2.43 0.36 9.99
CA ASP A 54 1.20 0.68 10.71
C ASP A 54 0.22 1.42 9.78
N CYS A 55 0.71 2.44 9.06
CA CYS A 55 -0.09 3.22 8.13
C CYS A 55 -0.63 2.33 6.99
N LEU A 56 0.23 1.50 6.39
CA LEU A 56 -0.19 0.56 5.34
C LEU A 56 -1.19 -0.48 5.84
N LEU A 57 -1.03 -0.98 7.08
CA LEU A 57 -2.00 -1.89 7.67
C LEU A 57 -3.36 -1.21 7.86
N ALA A 58 -3.38 0.05 8.33
CA ALA A 58 -4.62 0.83 8.44
C ALA A 58 -5.29 1.02 7.07
N GLN A 59 -4.50 1.31 6.03
CA GLN A 59 -4.99 1.44 4.65
C GLN A 59 -5.57 0.14 4.10
N VAL A 60 -4.90 -0.99 4.35
CA VAL A 60 -5.40 -2.31 3.96
C VAL A 60 -6.67 -2.69 4.73
N LYS A 61 -6.75 -2.36 6.02
CA LYS A 61 -7.97 -2.57 6.83
C LYS A 61 -9.13 -1.71 6.30
N SER A 62 -8.87 -0.45 5.93
CA SER A 62 -9.87 0.43 5.28
C SER A 62 -10.34 -0.15 3.94
N LEU A 63 -9.41 -0.58 3.08
CA LEU A 63 -9.73 -1.24 1.81
C LEU A 63 -10.60 -2.49 2.03
N ARG A 64 -10.28 -3.33 3.02
CA ARG A 64 -11.09 -4.50 3.38
C ARG A 64 -12.49 -4.11 3.83
N SER A 65 -12.65 -3.06 4.64
CA SER A 65 -13.97 -2.56 5.06
C SER A 65 -14.79 -1.97 3.91
N ASN A 66 -14.13 -1.59 2.82
CA ASN A 66 -14.74 -1.12 1.57
C ASN A 66 -14.84 -2.26 0.53
N ASP A 67 -15.02 -3.51 0.98
CA ASP A 67 -15.17 -4.69 0.12
C ASP A 67 -14.06 -4.86 -0.92
N TRP A 68 -12.83 -4.49 -0.58
CA TRP A 68 -11.67 -4.53 -1.47
C TRP A 68 -11.79 -3.67 -2.74
N LYS A 69 -12.68 -2.67 -2.73
CA LYS A 69 -12.88 -1.74 -3.85
C LYS A 69 -12.09 -0.46 -3.64
N GLU A 70 -11.40 -0.04 -4.69
CA GLU A 70 -10.66 1.21 -4.78
C GLU A 70 -10.93 1.90 -6.12
N LYS A 71 -10.58 3.17 -6.25
CA LYS A 71 -10.91 4.00 -7.43
C LYS A 71 -9.70 4.46 -8.26
N GLN A 72 -8.48 4.08 -7.88
CA GLN A 72 -7.25 4.64 -8.44
C GLN A 72 -6.66 3.77 -9.56
N ILE A 73 -6.74 2.44 -9.45
CA ILE A 73 -6.05 1.54 -10.39
C ILE A 73 -6.83 1.43 -11.71
N PRO A 74 -6.21 1.76 -12.86
CA PRO A 74 -6.84 1.54 -14.16
C PRO A 74 -6.76 0.06 -14.56
N ARG A 75 -7.88 -0.64 -14.42
CA ARG A 75 -7.99 -2.10 -14.67
C ARG A 75 -8.32 -2.41 -16.13
N HIS A 76 -7.40 -2.13 -17.04
CA HIS A 76 -7.58 -2.29 -18.48
C HIS A 76 -8.02 -3.70 -18.91
N TYR A 77 -7.59 -4.74 -18.19
CA TYR A 77 -7.95 -6.13 -18.45
C TYR A 77 -9.46 -6.40 -18.38
N VAL A 78 -10.23 -5.56 -17.67
CA VAL A 78 -11.71 -5.67 -17.60
C VAL A 78 -12.35 -5.48 -18.98
N ALA A 79 -11.76 -4.69 -19.87
CA ALA A 79 -12.26 -4.53 -21.24
C ALA A 79 -12.11 -5.79 -22.10
N PHE A 80 -11.35 -6.78 -21.63
CA PHE A 80 -11.03 -8.02 -22.32
C PHE A 80 -11.61 -9.25 -21.60
N ASP A 81 -12.61 -9.05 -20.74
CA ASP A 81 -13.19 -10.11 -19.91
C ASP A 81 -13.62 -11.34 -20.74
N ALA A 82 -14.31 -11.11 -21.86
CA ALA A 82 -14.73 -12.17 -22.77
C ALA A 82 -13.57 -12.99 -23.37
N ALA A 83 -12.38 -12.40 -23.51
CA ALA A 83 -11.19 -13.12 -24.01
C ALA A 83 -10.41 -13.82 -22.88
N LEU A 84 -10.42 -13.24 -21.68
CA LEU A 84 -9.64 -13.73 -20.54
C LEU A 84 -10.37 -14.79 -19.71
N GLN A 85 -11.71 -14.80 -19.72
CA GLN A 85 -12.51 -15.74 -18.94
C GLN A 85 -12.27 -17.20 -19.36
N ASP A 86 -12.09 -17.44 -20.66
CA ASP A 86 -11.84 -18.78 -21.21
C ASP A 86 -10.34 -19.16 -21.26
N ALA A 87 -9.45 -18.25 -20.83
CA ALA A 87 -8.03 -18.51 -20.84
C ALA A 87 -7.63 -19.55 -19.77
N LEU A 88 -6.69 -20.43 -20.11
CA LEU A 88 -6.16 -21.41 -19.18
C LEU A 88 -5.37 -20.72 -18.07
N GLN A 89 -5.72 -21.02 -16.81
CA GLN A 89 -4.98 -20.56 -15.65
C GLN A 89 -3.76 -21.45 -15.40
N HIS A 90 -2.72 -20.87 -14.81
CA HIS A 90 -1.50 -21.56 -14.45
C HIS A 90 -1.33 -21.63 -12.94
N ASN A 91 -0.86 -22.78 -12.45
CA ASN A 91 -0.46 -22.92 -11.05
C ASN A 91 0.93 -22.34 -10.85
N LEU A 92 1.11 -21.54 -9.81
CA LEU A 92 2.43 -21.11 -9.37
C LEU A 92 3.19 -22.29 -8.74
N PRO A 93 4.52 -22.38 -8.92
CA PRO A 93 5.32 -23.36 -8.20
C PRO A 93 5.29 -23.09 -6.69
N GLY A 94 5.59 -24.10 -5.89
CA GLY A 94 5.80 -23.93 -4.45
C GLY A 94 6.91 -22.89 -4.19
N PHE A 95 6.63 -21.92 -3.32
CA PHE A 95 7.57 -20.86 -2.98
C PHE A 95 8.05 -21.03 -1.53
N SER A 96 9.35 -20.89 -1.31
CA SER A 96 9.95 -20.81 0.02
C SER A 96 10.91 -19.63 0.04
N PRO A 97 10.73 -18.65 0.94
CA PRO A 97 11.61 -17.49 0.97
C PRO A 97 13.05 -17.93 1.31
N PRO A 98 14.08 -17.27 0.75
CA PRO A 98 15.46 -17.54 1.12
C PRO A 98 15.70 -17.37 2.63
N VAL A 99 16.47 -18.29 3.22
CA VAL A 99 16.85 -18.21 4.64
C VAL A 99 17.79 -17.02 4.86
N HIS A 100 17.60 -16.30 5.97
CA HIS A 100 18.48 -15.22 6.38
C HIS A 100 19.93 -15.68 6.52
N LYS A 101 20.85 -14.79 6.17
CA LYS A 101 22.30 -14.95 6.29
C LYS A 101 22.90 -13.64 6.81
N ASP A 102 24.10 -13.70 7.37
CA ASP A 102 24.77 -12.51 7.92
C ASP A 102 25.05 -11.43 6.87
N ASP A 103 25.13 -11.80 5.59
CA ASP A 103 25.28 -10.89 4.44
C ASP A 103 23.95 -10.42 3.84
N SER A 104 22.81 -10.82 4.43
CA SER A 104 21.49 -10.38 3.99
C SER A 104 21.27 -8.91 4.34
N ASN A 105 20.97 -8.11 3.32
CA ASN A 105 20.63 -6.71 3.47
C ASN A 105 19.12 -6.49 3.27
N TYR A 106 18.49 -5.77 4.19
CA TYR A 106 17.06 -5.48 4.17
C TYR A 106 16.82 -3.98 4.07
N PRO A 107 15.71 -3.53 3.45
CA PRO A 107 15.33 -2.13 3.49
C PRO A 107 15.22 -1.60 4.92
N LEU A 108 15.64 -0.36 5.12
CA LEU A 108 15.46 0.34 6.39
C LEU A 108 13.96 0.62 6.63
N PRO A 109 13.53 0.69 7.90
CA PRO A 109 12.17 1.12 8.19
C PRO A 109 11.95 2.58 7.76
N MET A 110 10.71 2.93 7.48
CA MET A 110 10.32 4.27 7.04
C MET A 110 9.21 4.83 7.92
N VAL A 111 9.12 6.15 7.94
CA VAL A 111 8.01 6.91 8.50
C VAL A 111 7.32 7.65 7.37
N VAL A 112 5.99 7.64 7.36
CA VAL A 112 5.21 8.22 6.27
C VAL A 112 5.19 9.74 6.41
N PHE A 113 5.67 10.44 5.38
CA PHE A 113 5.55 11.88 5.29
C PHE A 113 4.11 12.28 4.97
N ARG A 114 3.49 13.09 5.83
CA ARG A 114 2.10 13.53 5.69
C ARG A 114 1.91 15.00 6.03
N LEU A 115 1.87 15.88 5.03
CA LEU A 115 1.64 17.32 5.23
C LEU A 115 0.22 17.79 4.89
N PHE A 116 -0.46 17.11 3.96
CA PHE A 116 -1.72 17.59 3.39
C PHE A 116 -2.89 16.67 3.70
N ASP A 117 -4.04 17.28 3.95
CA ASP A 117 -5.36 16.65 3.98
C ASP A 117 -6.37 17.34 3.03
N TYR A 118 -7.65 16.97 3.16
CA TYR A 118 -8.72 17.49 2.31
C TYR A 118 -9.02 18.97 2.57
N ALA A 119 -8.74 19.50 3.76
CA ALA A 119 -9.00 20.89 4.14
C ALA A 119 -7.98 21.85 3.51
N ASP A 120 -6.83 21.34 3.06
CA ASP A 120 -5.83 22.10 2.30
C ASP A 120 -6.19 22.25 0.81
N CYS A 121 -7.23 21.55 0.33
CA CYS A 121 -7.64 21.56 -1.06
C CYS A 121 -8.78 22.57 -1.33
N PRO A 122 -8.82 23.23 -2.50
CA PRO A 122 -9.93 24.11 -2.89
C PRO A 122 -11.28 23.37 -2.95
N GLU A 123 -12.38 24.05 -2.61
CA GLU A 123 -13.74 23.45 -2.57
C GLU A 123 -14.19 22.86 -3.92
N ASP A 124 -13.76 23.45 -5.04
CA ASP A 124 -14.13 23.03 -6.39
C ASP A 124 -13.23 21.89 -6.96
N GLY A 125 -12.28 21.41 -6.17
CA GLY A 125 -11.28 20.42 -6.57
C GLY A 125 -11.69 18.96 -6.34
N THR A 126 -10.90 18.03 -6.90
CA THR A 126 -11.00 16.62 -6.49
C THR A 126 -10.54 16.49 -5.04
N VAL A 127 -11.35 15.82 -4.23
CA VAL A 127 -11.04 15.58 -2.81
C VAL A 127 -9.79 14.71 -2.70
N LEU A 128 -8.80 15.20 -1.94
CA LEU A 128 -7.58 14.43 -1.64
C LEU A 128 -7.94 13.16 -0.85
N PRO A 129 -7.49 11.97 -1.27
CA PRO A 129 -7.70 10.76 -0.49
C PRO A 129 -7.12 10.87 0.92
N GLY A 130 -7.90 10.42 1.90
CA GLY A 130 -7.51 10.44 3.31
C GLY A 130 -6.25 9.61 3.57
N ALA A 131 -5.52 9.94 4.64
CA ALA A 131 -4.23 9.32 4.98
C ALA A 131 -4.29 7.78 5.07
N HIS A 132 -5.42 7.22 5.54
CA HIS A 132 -5.65 5.78 5.67
C HIS A 132 -6.52 5.18 4.56
N SER A 133 -6.69 5.87 3.43
CA SER A 133 -7.24 5.26 2.21
C SER A 133 -6.11 4.62 1.40
N ILE A 134 -6.40 3.50 0.73
CA ILE A 134 -5.38 2.82 -0.08
C ILE A 134 -5.04 3.63 -1.35
N GLU A 135 -5.97 4.45 -1.84
CA GLU A 135 -5.74 5.36 -2.95
C GLU A 135 -4.62 6.36 -2.64
N ARG A 136 -4.53 6.84 -1.39
CA ARG A 136 -3.43 7.72 -0.97
C ARG A 136 -2.06 7.04 -1.14
N PHE A 137 -1.96 5.78 -0.72
CA PHE A 137 -0.75 4.97 -0.90
C PHE A 137 -0.42 4.75 -2.37
N LEU A 138 -1.42 4.37 -3.18
CA LEU A 138 -1.23 4.10 -4.61
C LEU A 138 -0.71 5.33 -5.37
N ILE A 139 -1.28 6.51 -5.11
CA ILE A 139 -0.86 7.76 -5.73
C ILE A 139 0.58 8.10 -5.34
N GLU A 140 0.91 8.02 -4.05
CA GLU A 140 2.25 8.37 -3.55
C GLU A 140 3.32 7.43 -4.09
N GLU A 141 3.06 6.12 -4.14
CA GLU A 141 3.98 5.13 -4.70
C GLU A 141 4.19 5.31 -6.21
N GLU A 142 3.12 5.59 -6.96
CA GLU A 142 3.21 5.85 -8.40
C GLU A 142 4.06 7.10 -8.68
N LEU A 143 3.84 8.18 -7.94
CA LEU A 143 4.63 9.40 -8.06
C LEU A 143 6.09 9.20 -7.66
N ASN A 144 6.37 8.48 -6.57
CA ASN A 144 7.74 8.16 -6.15
C ASN A 144 8.46 7.36 -7.24
N TRP A 145 7.82 6.31 -7.76
CA TRP A 145 8.39 5.49 -8.83
C TRP A 145 8.66 6.31 -10.10
N ILE A 146 7.71 7.18 -10.46
CA ILE A 146 7.83 8.11 -11.58
C ILE A 146 9.05 9.03 -11.42
N VAL A 147 9.23 9.63 -10.24
CA VAL A 147 10.33 10.55 -9.94
C VAL A 147 11.66 9.79 -9.97
N ASP A 148 11.73 8.63 -9.33
CA ASP A 148 12.94 7.80 -9.30
C ASP A 148 13.36 7.37 -10.71
N PHE A 149 12.40 6.95 -11.53
CA PHE A 149 12.66 6.54 -12.92
C PHE A 149 13.20 7.70 -13.78
N ASN A 150 12.73 8.93 -13.55
CA ASN A 150 13.09 10.11 -14.32
C ASN A 150 14.09 11.04 -13.60
N ALA A 151 14.72 10.59 -12.51
CA ALA A 151 15.53 11.43 -11.63
C ALA A 151 16.70 12.14 -12.34
N ALA A 152 17.17 11.60 -13.47
CA ALA A 152 18.26 12.17 -14.26
C ALA A 152 17.82 13.31 -15.20
N ASP A 153 16.53 13.43 -15.53
CA ASP A 153 16.03 14.48 -16.42
C ASP A 153 14.75 15.13 -15.87
N ARG A 154 14.93 16.32 -15.31
CA ARG A 154 13.85 17.13 -14.74
C ARG A 154 12.79 17.61 -15.74
N LYS A 155 13.02 17.47 -17.06
CA LYS A 155 12.14 18.01 -18.11
C LYS A 155 11.32 16.95 -18.86
N ILE A 156 11.50 15.66 -18.59
CA ILE A 156 10.70 14.61 -19.23
C ILE A 156 9.31 14.58 -18.58
N TRP A 157 8.51 15.62 -18.83
CA TRP A 157 7.08 15.76 -18.48
C TRP A 157 6.41 16.75 -19.43
#